data_AF-A0A563EPF1-F1
#
_entry.id   AF-A0A563EPF1-F1
#
_cell.length_a   1.000
_cell.length_b   1.000
_cell.length_c   1.000
_cell.angle_alpha   90.00
_cell.angle_beta   90.00
_cell.angle_gamma   90.00
#
_symmetry.space_group_name_H-M   'P 1'
#
loop_
_entity.id
_entity.type
_entity.pdbx_description
1 polymer ?
#
loop_
_entity_poly.entity_id
_entity_poly.type
_entity_poly.pdbx_seq_one_letter_code
_entity_poly.pdbx_strand_id
1 'polypeptide(L)'
;MPTPRRASAYALPATPGSDEAERKTGAVGSFPPAHEQPHALHPDHPTSVAFFDEAGAISSDRFFAVGLLRVANHADLLKEVKKLRKAHGYHDEFKWAGLTTRNRQAMADLIDLLLDSDAIYSCFVADRSVADPVERFGDSFQAYEKLATQLLHGSVRPHELVSVLADHYSAPNNRSFENTVRRDCNARLRRLAVVSVVQVDSGATEGLQLVDVLTGAVAFGFKADNGLASHDSLKGRTAARLRARLGVENFASGHVSTGFSVRVYEHDRWIARRAERALRVLSRGVPVA
;
A
#
# COMPACT_ATOMS: atom_id res chain seq x y z
N MET A 1 31.01 23.86 48.77
CA MET A 1 31.46 24.51 47.52
C MET A 1 32.49 23.62 46.85
N PRO A 2 32.15 22.96 45.73
CA PRO A 2 33.09 22.19 44.94
C PRO A 2 33.66 23.02 43.77
N THR A 3 34.95 22.87 43.55
CA THR A 3 35.76 23.39 42.44
C THR A 3 35.22 23.05 41.04
N PRO A 4 35.41 23.92 40.02
CA PRO A 4 35.00 23.64 38.65
C PRO A 4 35.99 22.67 37.97
N ARG A 5 35.49 21.56 37.42
CA ARG A 5 36.26 20.71 36.51
C ARG A 5 36.30 21.34 35.12
N ARG A 6 37.51 21.44 34.59
CA ARG A 6 37.88 21.96 33.26
C ARG A 6 37.16 21.19 32.13
N ALA A 7 36.74 21.94 31.11
CA ALA A 7 36.30 21.43 29.83
C ALA A 7 37.46 20.72 29.10
N SER A 8 37.23 19.47 28.68
CA SER A 8 38.13 18.74 27.78
C SER A 8 37.76 19.10 26.35
N ALA A 9 38.63 19.82 25.66
CA ALA A 9 38.55 20.05 24.23
C ALA A 9 38.83 18.71 23.51
N TYR A 10 37.84 18.18 22.80
CA TYR A 10 38.07 17.11 21.83
C TYR A 10 38.64 17.75 20.55
N ALA A 11 39.93 17.50 20.32
CA ALA A 11 40.60 17.83 19.08
C ALA A 11 40.10 16.90 17.95
N LEU A 12 39.73 17.49 16.81
CA LEU A 12 39.43 16.76 15.57
C LEU A 12 40.74 16.26 14.95
N PRO A 13 40.84 15.01 14.48
CA PRO A 13 42.02 14.53 13.80
C PRO A 13 42.16 15.13 12.39
N ALA A 14 43.41 15.38 12.02
CA ALA A 14 43.84 15.98 10.75
C ALA A 14 43.49 15.12 9.54
N THR A 15 43.19 15.79 8.43
CA THR A 15 42.99 15.24 7.08
C THR A 15 44.27 14.63 6.51
N PRO A 16 44.25 13.40 5.97
CA PRO A 16 45.29 12.93 5.05
C PRO A 16 44.97 13.38 3.62
N GLY A 17 46.00 13.85 2.92
CA GLY A 17 45.94 14.29 1.53
C GLY A 17 45.89 13.13 0.51
N SER A 18 45.31 13.48 -0.65
CA SER A 18 45.57 13.03 -2.03
C SER A 18 46.44 11.77 -2.24
N ASP A 19 45.86 10.67 -2.72
CA ASP A 19 45.78 10.38 -4.16
C ASP A 19 45.04 9.06 -4.46
N GLU A 20 44.07 9.19 -5.37
CA GLU A 20 43.68 8.30 -6.47
C GLU A 20 43.75 6.76 -6.33
N ALA A 21 42.57 6.14 -6.19
CA ALA A 21 42.27 4.86 -6.84
C ALA A 21 40.76 4.75 -7.10
N GLU A 22 40.39 4.90 -8.37
CA GLU A 22 39.05 4.70 -8.93
C GLU A 22 38.34 3.45 -8.37
N ARG A 23 37.32 3.69 -7.55
CA ARG A 23 36.20 2.76 -7.37
C ARG A 23 34.94 3.45 -7.83
N LYS A 24 34.37 2.95 -8.94
CA LYS A 24 33.01 3.26 -9.40
C LYS A 24 32.02 2.92 -8.29
N THR A 25 31.80 3.88 -7.40
CA THR A 25 30.73 3.88 -6.42
C THR A 25 29.52 4.51 -7.10
N GLY A 26 28.42 3.77 -7.15
CA GLY A 26 27.14 4.30 -7.61
C GLY A 26 26.83 5.59 -6.87
N ALA A 27 26.46 6.63 -7.62
CA ALA A 27 26.23 7.96 -7.10
C ALA A 27 25.37 7.93 -5.83
N VAL A 28 26.01 8.15 -4.68
CA VAL A 28 25.34 8.54 -3.45
C VAL A 28 24.77 9.91 -3.76
N GLY A 29 23.45 9.98 -3.99
CA GLY A 29 22.77 11.21 -4.38
C GLY A 29 23.10 12.31 -3.38
N SER A 30 23.78 13.36 -3.85
CA SER A 30 23.89 14.60 -3.09
C SER A 30 22.49 15.08 -2.77
N PHE A 31 22.26 15.50 -1.53
CA PHE A 31 21.03 16.24 -1.21
C PHE A 31 20.94 17.41 -2.19
N PRO A 32 19.76 17.66 -2.80
CA PRO A 32 19.59 18.89 -3.55
C PRO A 32 19.98 20.06 -2.64
N PRO A 33 20.60 21.11 -3.18
CA PRO A 33 20.95 22.29 -2.39
C PRO A 33 19.70 22.72 -1.62
N ALA A 34 19.86 22.91 -0.31
CA ALA A 34 18.78 23.41 0.51
C ALA A 34 18.23 24.69 -0.13
N HIS A 35 16.91 24.85 -0.16
CA HIS A 35 16.32 26.10 -0.59
C HIS A 35 16.97 27.25 0.19
N GLU A 36 17.34 28.34 -0.50
CA GLU A 36 18.04 29.49 0.11
C GLU A 36 17.27 30.08 1.30
N GLN A 37 15.96 29.84 1.38
CA GLN A 37 15.13 30.13 2.54
C GLN A 37 14.21 28.93 2.87
N PRO A 38 14.04 28.59 4.16
CA PRO A 38 13.03 27.63 4.57
C PRO A 38 11.64 28.19 4.29
N HIS A 39 10.90 27.57 3.37
CA HIS A 39 9.47 27.83 3.22
C HIS A 39 8.73 27.15 4.37
N ALA A 40 8.09 27.94 5.23
CA ALA A 40 7.32 27.41 6.35
C ALA A 40 5.93 26.97 5.91
N LEU A 41 5.52 25.79 6.36
CA LEU A 41 4.12 25.36 6.29
C LEU A 41 3.38 25.87 7.53
N HIS A 42 2.07 26.11 7.41
CA HIS A 42 1.24 26.42 8.56
C HIS A 42 1.30 25.25 9.57
N PRO A 43 1.28 25.50 10.90
CA PRO A 43 1.28 24.41 11.90
C PRO A 43 0.16 23.39 11.70
N ASP A 44 -1.02 23.86 11.27
CA ASP A 44 -2.18 23.01 10.96
C ASP A 44 -2.21 22.51 9.50
N HIS A 45 -1.04 22.44 8.85
CA HIS A 45 -0.95 21.91 7.49
C HIS A 45 -1.45 20.45 7.47
N PRO A 46 -2.30 20.05 6.50
CA PRO A 46 -2.89 18.72 6.50
C PRO A 46 -1.83 17.64 6.32
N THR A 47 -1.78 16.71 7.27
CA THR A 47 -0.91 15.53 7.21
C THR A 47 -1.69 14.24 7.40
N SER A 48 -1.21 13.15 6.82
CA SER A 48 -1.72 11.80 7.12
C SER A 48 -0.64 10.74 7.10
N VAL A 49 -1.00 9.57 7.62
CA VAL A 49 -0.22 8.34 7.47
C VAL A 49 -0.98 7.39 6.56
N ALA A 50 -0.29 6.79 5.60
CA ALA A 50 -0.83 5.77 4.72
C ALA A 50 -0.15 4.42 4.96
N PHE A 51 -0.95 3.36 5.02
CA PHE A 51 -0.51 1.98 5.26
C PHE A 51 -0.74 1.14 4.01
N PHE A 52 0.27 0.44 3.52
CA PHE A 52 0.19 -0.48 2.38
C PHE A 52 0.31 -1.93 2.80
N ASP A 53 -0.54 -2.76 2.21
CA ASP A 53 -0.43 -4.21 2.30
C ASP A 53 -0.99 -4.89 1.04
N GLU A 54 -0.69 -6.16 0.86
CA GLU A 54 -1.21 -7.00 -0.23
C GLU A 54 -1.91 -8.26 0.27
N ALA A 55 -2.92 -8.70 -0.47
CA ALA A 55 -3.57 -9.98 -0.23
C ALA A 55 -3.52 -10.87 -1.47
N GLY A 56 -3.15 -12.13 -1.26
CA GLY A 56 -2.92 -13.09 -2.34
C GLY A 56 -1.51 -12.96 -2.93
N ALA A 57 -0.94 -14.10 -3.33
CA ALA A 57 0.41 -14.11 -3.87
C ALA A 57 0.44 -13.47 -5.27
N ILE A 58 1.02 -12.27 -5.39
CA ILE A 58 1.13 -11.54 -6.66
C ILE A 58 1.79 -12.41 -7.75
N SER A 59 2.72 -13.28 -7.36
CA SER A 59 3.43 -14.19 -8.27
C SER A 59 2.57 -15.32 -8.82
N SER A 60 1.54 -15.80 -8.12
CA SER A 60 0.87 -17.07 -8.47
C SER A 60 -0.66 -17.07 -8.37
N ASP A 61 -1.26 -16.25 -7.52
CA ASP A 61 -2.71 -16.25 -7.33
C ASP A 61 -3.42 -15.60 -8.52
N ARG A 62 -4.56 -16.17 -8.93
CA ARG A 62 -5.44 -15.52 -9.92
C ARG A 62 -5.90 -14.14 -9.43
N PHE A 63 -6.33 -14.07 -8.17
CA PHE A 63 -6.73 -12.82 -7.54
C PHE A 63 -5.68 -12.38 -6.54
N PHE A 64 -5.18 -11.18 -6.73
CA PHE A 64 -4.41 -10.48 -5.71
C PHE A 64 -4.89 -9.04 -5.57
N ALA A 65 -4.66 -8.46 -4.41
CA ALA A 65 -5.07 -7.11 -4.09
C ALA A 65 -3.92 -6.32 -3.49
N VAL A 66 -3.90 -5.01 -3.76
CA VAL A 66 -3.03 -4.04 -3.09
C VAL A 66 -3.94 -3.04 -2.41
N GLY A 67 -3.85 -2.96 -1.09
CA GLY A 67 -4.65 -2.07 -0.26
C GLY A 67 -3.85 -0.90 0.27
N LEU A 68 -4.54 0.24 0.46
CA LEU A 68 -4.03 1.43 1.10
C LEU A 68 -5.06 1.92 2.12
N LEU A 69 -4.64 2.09 3.36
CA LEU A 69 -5.42 2.77 4.39
C LEU A 69 -4.77 4.11 4.72
N ARG A 70 -5.43 5.23 4.41
CA ARG A 70 -4.98 6.58 4.73
C ARG A 70 -5.72 7.10 5.96
N VAL A 71 -4.98 7.56 6.96
CA VAL A 71 -5.53 8.01 8.24
C VAL A 71 -4.98 9.40 8.56
N ALA A 72 -5.86 10.40 8.64
CA ALA A 72 -5.48 11.76 9.02
C ALA A 72 -5.18 11.83 10.52
N ASN A 73 -6.08 11.28 11.35
CA ASN A 73 -5.91 11.22 12.80
C ASN A 73 -5.56 9.80 13.28
N HIS A 74 -4.33 9.38 12.99
CA HIS A 74 -3.86 8.04 13.32
C HIS A 74 -3.95 7.72 14.82
N ALA A 75 -3.66 8.70 15.69
CA ALA A 75 -3.66 8.52 17.13
C ALA A 75 -5.06 8.15 17.68
N ASP A 76 -6.11 8.80 17.18
CA ASP A 76 -7.47 8.53 17.65
C ASP A 76 -8.00 7.19 17.14
N LEU A 77 -7.71 6.83 15.87
CA LEU A 77 -8.03 5.50 15.36
C LEU A 77 -7.38 4.39 16.21
N LEU A 78 -6.09 4.55 16.57
CA LEU A 78 -5.40 3.57 17.42
C LEU A 78 -5.99 3.46 18.83
N LYS A 79 -6.52 4.55 19.39
CA LYS A 79 -7.22 4.49 20.69
C LYS A 79 -8.49 3.66 20.59
N GLU A 80 -9.28 3.82 19.53
CA GLU A 80 -10.49 3.03 19.32
C GLU A 80 -10.16 1.54 19.08
N VAL A 81 -9.12 1.24 18.29
CA VAL A 81 -8.65 -0.14 18.09
C VAL A 81 -8.20 -0.77 19.42
N LYS A 82 -7.51 -0.01 20.29
CA LYS A 82 -7.12 -0.49 21.63
C LYS A 82 -8.33 -0.77 22.53
N LYS A 83 -9.35 0.08 22.49
CA LYS A 83 -10.62 -0.16 23.22
C LYS A 83 -11.30 -1.43 22.73
N LEU A 84 -11.36 -1.63 21.41
CA LEU A 84 -11.93 -2.84 20.80
C LEU A 84 -11.17 -4.09 21.25
N ARG A 85 -9.83 -4.07 21.20
CA ARG A 85 -8.99 -5.17 21.68
C ARG A 85 -9.28 -5.51 23.13
N LYS A 86 -9.37 -4.50 24.00
CA LYS A 86 -9.70 -4.70 25.42
C LYS A 86 -11.09 -5.31 25.61
N ALA A 87 -12.10 -4.85 24.85
CA ALA A 87 -13.46 -5.37 24.93
C ALA A 87 -13.54 -6.87 24.55
N HIS A 88 -12.70 -7.31 23.60
CA HIS A 88 -12.65 -8.69 23.14
C HIS A 88 -11.60 -9.56 23.85
N GLY A 89 -10.77 -8.98 24.73
CA GLY A 89 -9.58 -9.67 25.26
C GLY A 89 -8.62 -10.14 24.16
N TYR A 90 -8.51 -9.37 23.08
CA TYR A 90 -7.73 -9.73 21.88
C TYR A 90 -6.34 -9.09 21.90
N HIS A 91 -5.33 -9.92 22.14
CA HIS A 91 -3.93 -9.48 22.31
C HIS A 91 -3.03 -9.82 21.12
N ASP A 92 -3.50 -10.66 20.20
CA ASP A 92 -2.72 -11.10 19.04
C ASP A 92 -2.76 -10.08 17.91
N GLU A 93 -1.91 -10.24 16.91
CA GLU A 93 -1.94 -9.45 15.69
C GLU A 93 -3.29 -9.60 14.97
N PHE A 94 -3.86 -8.52 14.43
CA PHE A 94 -4.97 -8.68 13.49
C PHE A 94 -4.39 -9.13 12.15
N LYS A 95 -4.66 -10.38 11.79
CA LYS A 95 -4.26 -10.96 10.49
C LYS A 95 -5.44 -11.65 9.85
N TRP A 96 -5.74 -11.32 8.59
CA TRP A 96 -6.76 -11.97 7.78
C TRP A 96 -6.49 -13.46 7.67
N ALA A 97 -5.22 -13.84 7.47
CA ALA A 97 -4.78 -15.23 7.46
C ALA A 97 -5.15 -15.95 8.78
N GLY A 98 -5.03 -15.26 9.92
CA GLY A 98 -5.29 -15.73 11.28
C GLY A 98 -6.75 -15.64 11.76
N LEU A 99 -7.72 -15.45 10.86
CA LEU A 99 -9.13 -15.47 11.22
C LEU A 99 -9.56 -16.89 11.65
N THR A 100 -10.07 -17.01 12.88
CA THR A 100 -10.54 -18.25 13.51
C THR A 100 -11.90 -18.04 14.17
N THR A 101 -12.56 -19.14 14.53
CA THR A 101 -13.86 -19.08 15.22
C THR A 101 -13.79 -18.27 16.52
N ARG A 102 -12.62 -18.25 17.19
CA ARG A 102 -12.39 -17.54 18.45
C ARG A 102 -12.32 -16.02 18.29
N ASN A 103 -11.65 -15.52 17.25
CA ASN A 103 -11.45 -14.08 17.05
C ASN A 103 -12.41 -13.44 16.04
N ARG A 104 -13.36 -14.21 15.50
CA ARG A 104 -14.29 -13.75 14.46
C ARG A 104 -15.07 -12.49 14.83
N GLN A 105 -15.48 -12.35 16.09
CA GLN A 105 -16.26 -11.19 16.51
C GLN A 105 -15.38 -9.94 16.62
N ALA A 106 -14.17 -10.09 17.18
CA ALA A 106 -13.19 -9.01 17.19
C ALA A 106 -12.85 -8.54 15.77
N MET A 107 -12.70 -9.47 14.81
CA MET A 107 -12.45 -9.14 13.41
C MET A 107 -13.65 -8.43 12.75
N ALA A 108 -14.86 -8.89 13.01
CA ALA A 108 -16.09 -8.27 12.51
C ALA A 108 -16.27 -6.85 13.04
N ASP A 109 -16.08 -6.65 14.34
CA ASP A 109 -16.18 -5.34 14.99
C ASP A 109 -15.03 -4.42 14.54
N LEU A 110 -13.86 -4.96 14.19
CA LEU A 110 -12.76 -4.17 13.64
C LEU A 110 -13.10 -3.61 12.27
N ILE A 111 -13.69 -4.44 11.39
CA ILE A 111 -14.21 -3.97 10.10
C ILE A 111 -15.23 -2.86 10.31
N ASP A 112 -16.16 -3.05 11.24
CA ASP A 112 -17.17 -2.06 11.57
C ASP A 112 -16.55 -0.73 12.03
N LEU A 113 -15.61 -0.79 12.98
CA LEU A 113 -14.87 0.36 13.49
C LEU A 113 -14.16 1.11 12.36
N LEU A 114 -13.49 0.39 11.45
CA LEU A 114 -12.78 1.00 10.33
C LEU A 114 -13.74 1.73 9.37
N LEU A 115 -14.89 1.13 9.06
CA LEU A 115 -15.91 1.73 8.21
C LEU A 115 -16.60 2.95 8.83
N ASP A 116 -16.68 2.99 10.17
CA ASP A 116 -17.26 4.10 10.93
C ASP A 116 -16.23 5.21 11.27
N SER A 117 -14.95 4.99 10.97
CA SER A 117 -13.87 5.94 11.22
C SER A 117 -13.71 6.99 10.11
N ASP A 118 -12.80 7.94 10.32
CA ASP A 118 -12.38 8.92 9.30
C ASP A 118 -11.29 8.37 8.35
N ALA A 119 -10.86 7.12 8.55
CA ALA A 119 -9.89 6.47 7.69
C ALA A 119 -10.46 6.28 6.29
N ILE A 120 -9.61 6.46 5.28
CA ILE A 120 -9.98 6.22 3.89
C ILE A 120 -9.23 5.00 3.39
N TYR A 121 -9.99 3.96 3.04
CA TYR A 121 -9.48 2.76 2.44
C TYR A 121 -9.63 2.79 0.91
N SER A 122 -8.55 2.45 0.21
CA SER A 122 -8.53 2.28 -1.23
C SER A 122 -7.86 0.96 -1.58
N CYS A 123 -8.36 0.26 -2.58
CA CYS A 123 -7.85 -1.04 -2.97
C CYS A 123 -7.86 -1.22 -4.49
N PHE A 124 -6.80 -1.79 -5.04
CA PHE A 124 -6.83 -2.43 -6.34
C PHE A 124 -6.95 -3.94 -6.18
N VAL A 125 -7.84 -4.56 -6.95
CA VAL A 125 -7.94 -6.03 -7.06
C VAL A 125 -7.69 -6.43 -8.49
N ALA A 126 -6.64 -7.21 -8.73
CA ALA A 126 -6.35 -7.77 -10.04
C ALA A 126 -6.93 -9.18 -10.16
N ASP A 127 -7.66 -9.43 -11.24
CA ASP A 127 -7.91 -10.77 -11.74
C ASP A 127 -6.94 -11.02 -12.90
N ARG A 128 -5.93 -11.85 -12.68
CA ARG A 128 -4.89 -12.15 -13.69
C ARG A 128 -5.46 -12.87 -14.90
N SER A 129 -6.64 -13.49 -14.79
CA SER A 129 -7.33 -14.06 -15.95
C SER A 129 -7.97 -13.00 -16.84
N VAL A 130 -8.25 -11.82 -16.28
CA VAL A 130 -8.80 -10.67 -17.00
C VAL A 130 -7.70 -9.73 -17.45
N ALA A 131 -6.81 -9.30 -16.54
CA ALA A 131 -5.68 -8.42 -16.85
C ALA A 131 -4.55 -8.68 -15.84
N ASP A 132 -3.39 -9.14 -16.30
CA ASP A 132 -2.25 -9.45 -15.41
C ASP A 132 -1.27 -8.26 -15.26
N PRO A 133 -1.18 -7.62 -14.08
CA PRO A 133 -0.16 -6.61 -13.80
C PRO A 133 1.27 -7.15 -13.93
N VAL A 134 1.51 -8.41 -13.60
CA VAL A 134 2.85 -9.01 -13.66
C VAL A 134 3.30 -9.13 -15.10
N GLU A 135 2.46 -9.64 -16.00
CA GLU A 135 2.76 -9.67 -17.43
C GLU A 135 3.01 -8.26 -17.98
N ARG A 136 2.20 -7.28 -17.58
CA ARG A 136 2.34 -5.89 -18.04
C ARG A 136 3.64 -5.23 -17.59
N PHE A 137 3.94 -5.36 -16.30
CA PHE A 137 5.05 -4.64 -15.67
C PHE A 137 6.34 -5.45 -15.61
N GLY A 138 6.31 -6.70 -16.08
CA GLY A 138 7.46 -7.58 -16.26
C GLY A 138 7.67 -8.57 -15.11
N ASP A 139 7.54 -8.12 -13.87
CA ASP A 139 7.70 -8.98 -12.69
C ASP A 139 6.78 -8.56 -11.52
N SER A 140 6.62 -9.44 -10.54
CA SER A 140 5.73 -9.24 -9.40
C SER A 140 6.10 -8.03 -8.56
N PHE A 141 7.38 -7.72 -8.43
CA PHE A 141 7.84 -6.56 -7.68
C PHE A 141 7.46 -5.26 -8.41
N GLN A 142 7.68 -5.19 -9.73
CA GLN A 142 7.26 -4.01 -10.51
C GLN A 142 5.75 -3.83 -10.48
N ALA A 143 5.01 -4.94 -10.57
CA ALA A 143 3.56 -4.92 -10.49
C ALA A 143 3.09 -4.31 -9.18
N TYR A 144 3.60 -4.81 -8.04
CA TYR A 144 3.34 -4.24 -6.72
C TYR A 144 3.71 -2.75 -6.66
N GLU A 145 4.94 -2.40 -7.03
CA GLU A 145 5.46 -1.02 -7.00
C GLU A 145 4.56 -0.07 -7.82
N LYS A 146 4.14 -0.47 -9.02
CA LYS A 146 3.30 0.37 -9.90
C LYS A 146 1.86 0.48 -9.41
N LEU A 147 1.27 -0.59 -8.89
CA LEU A 147 -0.06 -0.55 -8.31
C LEU A 147 -0.09 0.30 -7.04
N ALA A 148 0.87 0.10 -6.13
CA ALA A 148 1.04 0.91 -4.93
C ALA A 148 1.20 2.40 -5.27
N THR A 149 2.08 2.73 -6.22
CA THR A 149 2.28 4.13 -6.67
C THR A 149 0.99 4.74 -7.23
N GLN A 150 0.20 3.99 -8.01
CA GLN A 150 -1.08 4.47 -8.55
C GLN A 150 -2.12 4.69 -7.45
N LEU A 151 -2.19 3.76 -6.49
CA LEU A 151 -3.13 3.81 -5.39
C LEU A 151 -2.81 5.00 -4.46
N LEU A 152 -1.53 5.21 -4.13
CA LEU A 152 -1.07 6.37 -3.36
C LEU A 152 -1.39 7.67 -4.08
N HIS A 153 -1.03 7.78 -5.35
CA HIS A 153 -1.32 8.98 -6.14
C HIS A 153 -2.81 9.35 -6.12
N GLY A 154 -3.70 8.36 -6.20
CA GLY A 154 -5.15 8.57 -6.15
C GLY A 154 -5.71 8.88 -4.76
N SER A 155 -4.98 8.57 -3.68
CA SER A 155 -5.45 8.72 -2.31
C SER A 155 -4.98 10.01 -1.62
N VAL A 156 -3.89 10.62 -2.09
CA VAL A 156 -3.37 11.87 -1.53
C VAL A 156 -4.28 13.05 -1.89
N ARG A 157 -4.70 13.82 -0.89
CA ARG A 157 -5.54 15.01 -1.07
C ARG A 157 -4.74 16.21 -1.58
N PRO A 158 -5.39 17.22 -2.18
CA PRO A 158 -4.74 18.48 -2.50
C PRO A 158 -4.06 19.08 -1.25
N HIS A 159 -2.83 19.57 -1.43
CA HIS A 159 -2.02 20.19 -0.38
C HIS A 159 -1.67 19.34 0.84
N GLU A 160 -2.01 18.06 0.88
CA GLU A 160 -1.68 17.16 2.00
C GLU A 160 -0.24 16.64 1.89
N LEU A 161 0.41 16.46 3.03
CA LEU A 161 1.65 15.69 3.17
C LEU A 161 1.39 14.32 3.79
N VAL A 162 1.96 13.27 3.20
CA VAL A 162 1.72 11.88 3.59
C VAL A 162 3.03 11.18 3.90
N SER A 163 3.06 10.50 5.04
CA SER A 163 4.08 9.50 5.36
C SER A 163 3.51 8.11 5.11
N VAL A 164 4.30 7.25 4.47
CA VAL A 164 3.86 5.92 4.05
C VAL A 164 4.61 4.85 4.81
N LEU A 165 3.86 3.91 5.38
CA LEU A 165 4.37 2.67 5.96
C LEU A 165 3.84 1.52 5.12
N ALA A 166 4.72 0.69 4.59
CA ALA A 166 4.35 -0.49 3.81
C ALA A 166 4.81 -1.76 4.53
N ASP A 167 4.09 -2.86 4.37
CA ASP A 167 4.60 -4.15 4.82
C ASP A 167 5.85 -4.53 4.02
N HIS A 168 6.67 -5.40 4.61
CA HIS A 168 7.91 -5.84 4.00
C HIS A 168 7.62 -6.73 2.78
N TYR A 169 7.91 -6.18 1.60
CA TYR A 169 7.84 -6.88 0.33
C TYR A 169 9.24 -6.96 -0.27
N SER A 170 9.74 -8.17 -0.44
CA SER A 170 11.13 -8.44 -0.86
C SER A 170 11.46 -7.78 -2.20
N ALA A 171 12.36 -6.80 -2.15
CA ALA A 171 12.87 -6.09 -3.32
C ALA A 171 14.09 -6.78 -3.94
N PRO A 172 14.24 -6.80 -5.28
CA PRO A 172 15.50 -7.11 -5.92
C PRO A 172 16.60 -6.15 -5.46
N ASN A 173 17.84 -6.63 -5.29
CA ASN A 173 18.98 -5.87 -4.74
C ASN A 173 19.27 -4.52 -5.44
N ASN A 174 18.83 -4.35 -6.69
CA ASN A 174 19.06 -3.15 -7.49
C ASN A 174 17.88 -2.17 -7.51
N ARG A 175 16.86 -2.37 -6.65
CA ARG A 175 15.64 -1.57 -6.64
C ARG A 175 15.22 -1.21 -5.23
N SER A 176 14.84 0.05 -5.02
CA SER A 176 14.28 0.52 -3.75
C SER A 176 12.82 0.88 -3.97
N PHE A 177 11.94 0.13 -3.33
CA PHE A 177 10.50 0.39 -3.32
C PHE A 177 10.21 1.81 -2.82
N GLU A 178 10.82 2.17 -1.70
CA GLU A 178 10.59 3.43 -0.99
C GLU A 178 10.96 4.63 -1.85
N ASN A 179 12.15 4.60 -2.45
CA ASN A 179 12.63 5.68 -3.30
C ASN A 179 11.79 5.81 -4.57
N THR A 180 11.42 4.69 -5.19
CA THR A 180 10.60 4.72 -6.41
C THR A 180 9.20 5.23 -6.14
N VAL A 181 8.49 4.70 -5.14
CA VAL A 181 7.12 5.12 -4.81
C VAL A 181 7.08 6.60 -4.46
N ARG A 182 8.01 7.07 -3.61
CA ARG A 182 8.09 8.49 -3.23
C ARG A 182 8.36 9.37 -4.45
N ARG A 183 9.37 9.05 -5.24
CA ARG A 183 9.77 9.83 -6.42
C ARG A 183 8.65 9.88 -7.45
N ASP A 184 8.12 8.72 -7.84
CA ASP A 184 7.13 8.61 -8.91
C ASP A 184 5.80 9.27 -8.49
N CYS A 185 5.38 9.15 -7.23
CA CYS A 185 4.18 9.81 -6.73
C CYS A 185 4.34 11.34 -6.70
N ASN A 186 5.43 11.86 -6.14
CA ASN A 186 5.71 13.30 -6.10
C ASN A 186 5.87 13.90 -7.51
N ALA A 187 6.52 13.17 -8.42
CA ALA A 187 6.66 13.60 -9.81
C ALA A 187 5.29 13.73 -10.50
N ARG A 188 4.36 12.78 -10.29
CA ARG A 188 3.00 12.84 -10.84
C ARG A 188 2.17 13.98 -10.23
N LEU A 189 2.28 14.20 -8.92
CA LEU A 189 1.59 15.27 -8.21
C LEU A 189 2.22 16.66 -8.43
N ARG A 190 3.44 16.71 -9.00
CA ARG A 190 4.22 17.94 -9.25
C ARG A 190 4.43 18.79 -8.00
N ARG A 191 4.58 18.13 -6.84
CA ARG A 191 4.84 18.76 -5.53
C ARG A 191 5.44 17.75 -4.56
N LEU A 192 5.98 18.23 -3.45
CA LEU A 192 6.19 17.37 -2.29
C LEU A 192 4.82 17.01 -1.70
N ALA A 193 4.48 15.72 -1.77
CA ALA A 193 3.23 15.16 -1.29
C ALA A 193 3.49 13.94 -0.41
N VAL A 194 4.44 13.10 -0.80
CA VAL A 194 4.91 11.94 -0.05
C VAL A 194 6.25 12.31 0.55
N VAL A 195 6.29 12.43 1.88
CA VAL A 195 7.47 12.88 2.63
C VAL A 195 8.43 11.71 2.86
N SER A 196 7.88 10.56 3.25
CA SER A 196 8.63 9.34 3.53
C SER A 196 7.85 8.12 3.07
N VAL A 197 8.59 7.08 2.67
CA VAL A 197 8.08 5.72 2.48
C VAL A 197 9.06 4.82 3.22
N VAL A 198 8.55 3.92 4.05
CA VAL A 198 9.36 2.96 4.82
C VAL A 198 8.67 1.61 4.80
N GLN A 199 9.42 0.55 4.52
CA GLN A 199 8.96 -0.81 4.74
C GLN A 199 9.25 -1.24 6.18
N VAL A 200 8.26 -1.78 6.86
CA VAL A 200 8.38 -2.28 8.24
C VAL A 200 7.68 -3.63 8.36
N ASP A 201 8.03 -4.43 9.37
CA ASP A 201 7.31 -5.66 9.65
C ASP A 201 5.83 -5.37 9.99
N SER A 202 4.89 -6.17 9.45
CA SER A 202 3.45 -6.06 9.78
C SER A 202 3.13 -5.97 11.28
N GLY A 203 3.89 -6.68 12.12
CA GLY A 203 3.73 -6.63 13.57
C GLY A 203 4.17 -5.31 14.24
N ALA A 204 4.89 -4.44 13.51
CA ALA A 204 5.48 -3.21 14.06
C ALA A 204 4.47 -2.07 14.23
N THR A 205 3.34 -2.10 13.51
CA THR A 205 2.30 -1.08 13.63
C THR A 205 0.92 -1.70 13.43
N GLU A 206 -0.03 -1.31 14.27
CA GLU A 206 -1.41 -1.74 14.08
C GLU A 206 -1.97 -1.27 12.73
N GLY A 207 -1.51 -0.15 12.17
CA GLY A 207 -2.01 0.35 10.89
C GLY A 207 -1.84 -0.63 9.73
N LEU A 208 -0.73 -1.39 9.70
CA LEU A 208 -0.51 -2.45 8.70
C LEU A 208 -1.49 -3.61 8.90
N GLN A 209 -1.77 -3.97 10.15
CA GLN A 209 -2.76 -4.99 10.50
C GLN A 209 -4.18 -4.58 10.07
N LEU A 210 -4.52 -3.29 10.16
CA LEU A 210 -5.84 -2.77 9.75
C LEU A 210 -6.03 -2.88 8.23
N VAL A 211 -5.00 -2.51 7.44
CA VAL A 211 -5.06 -2.64 5.98
C VAL A 211 -5.05 -4.10 5.54
N ASP A 212 -4.33 -5.01 6.21
CA ASP A 212 -4.36 -6.46 5.94
C ASP A 212 -5.77 -7.03 6.06
N VAL A 213 -6.48 -6.69 7.14
CA VAL A 213 -7.85 -7.20 7.35
C VAL A 213 -8.79 -6.75 6.23
N LEU A 214 -8.75 -5.47 5.84
CA LEU A 214 -9.59 -4.95 4.77
C LEU A 214 -9.20 -5.52 3.39
N THR A 215 -7.90 -5.59 3.10
CA THR A 215 -7.36 -6.10 1.82
C THR A 215 -7.65 -7.58 1.66
N GLY A 216 -7.43 -8.35 2.73
CA GLY A 216 -7.77 -9.76 2.81
C GLY A 216 -9.27 -10.02 2.63
N ALA A 217 -10.14 -9.24 3.29
CA ALA A 217 -11.58 -9.37 3.15
C ALA A 217 -12.07 -9.08 1.71
N VAL A 218 -11.56 -8.02 1.09
CA VAL A 218 -11.87 -7.68 -0.30
C VAL A 218 -11.40 -8.79 -1.25
N ALA A 219 -10.13 -9.18 -1.18
CA ALA A 219 -9.56 -10.22 -2.04
C ALA A 219 -10.26 -11.57 -1.87
N PHE A 220 -10.58 -11.96 -0.64
CA PHE A 220 -11.34 -13.18 -0.35
C PHE A 220 -12.73 -13.13 -0.97
N GLY A 221 -13.39 -11.98 -0.91
CA GLY A 221 -14.67 -11.77 -1.56
C GLY A 221 -14.61 -12.10 -3.06
N PHE A 222 -13.61 -11.57 -3.79
CA PHE A 222 -13.43 -11.90 -5.21
C PHE A 222 -13.17 -13.39 -5.44
N LYS A 223 -12.36 -14.02 -4.59
CA LYS A 223 -12.12 -15.46 -4.64
C LYS A 223 -13.42 -16.25 -4.44
N ALA A 224 -14.26 -15.86 -3.50
CA ALA A 224 -15.53 -16.52 -3.22
C ALA A 224 -16.55 -16.35 -4.37
N ASP A 225 -16.69 -15.13 -4.90
CA ASP A 225 -17.61 -14.83 -6.03
C ASP A 225 -17.24 -15.62 -7.30
N ASN A 226 -15.97 -16.04 -7.43
CA ASN A 226 -15.45 -16.80 -8.55
C ASN A 226 -15.26 -18.30 -8.25
N GLY A 227 -15.83 -18.80 -7.15
CA GLY A 227 -15.79 -20.23 -6.79
C GLY A 227 -14.44 -20.77 -6.34
N LEU A 228 -13.45 -19.90 -6.09
CA LEU A 228 -12.12 -20.26 -5.56
C LEU A 228 -12.09 -20.33 -4.03
N ALA A 229 -13.17 -19.90 -3.39
CA ALA A 229 -13.38 -19.98 -1.94
C ALA A 229 -14.88 -20.11 -1.63
N SER A 230 -15.22 -20.51 -0.41
CA SER A 230 -16.62 -20.66 0.02
C SER A 230 -17.12 -19.41 0.75
N HIS A 231 -18.30 -18.91 0.36
CA HIS A 231 -19.05 -17.87 1.08
C HIS A 231 -19.46 -18.31 2.49
N ASP A 232 -19.71 -19.61 2.69
CA ASP A 232 -20.11 -20.19 3.97
C ASP A 232 -18.93 -20.43 4.92
N SER A 233 -17.70 -20.28 4.43
CA SER A 233 -16.52 -20.31 5.28
C SER A 233 -16.53 -19.13 6.26
N LEU A 234 -15.73 -19.23 7.32
CA LEU A 234 -15.59 -18.14 8.28
C LEU A 234 -15.12 -16.83 7.64
N LYS A 235 -14.14 -16.93 6.73
CA LYS A 235 -13.64 -15.81 5.93
C LYS A 235 -14.71 -15.27 4.98
N GLY A 236 -15.49 -16.15 4.36
CA GLY A 236 -16.61 -15.79 3.49
C GLY A 236 -17.67 -14.97 4.20
N ARG A 237 -18.11 -15.42 5.38
CA ARG A 237 -19.08 -14.67 6.20
C ARG A 237 -18.53 -13.33 6.69
N THR A 238 -17.23 -13.26 6.99
CA THR A 238 -16.59 -12.01 7.44
C THR A 238 -16.46 -11.01 6.28
N ALA A 239 -16.07 -11.47 5.09
CA ALA A 239 -16.06 -10.66 3.87
C ALA A 239 -17.49 -10.22 3.47
N ALA A 240 -18.50 -11.06 3.68
CA ALA A 240 -19.90 -10.72 3.47
C ALA A 240 -20.39 -9.62 4.43
N ARG A 241 -19.91 -9.58 5.68
CA ARG A 241 -20.21 -8.48 6.61
C ARG A 241 -19.70 -7.14 6.08
N LEU A 242 -18.46 -7.09 5.59
CA LEU A 242 -17.88 -5.88 4.97
C LEU A 242 -18.79 -5.36 3.86
N ARG A 243 -19.23 -6.25 2.97
CA ARG A 243 -20.13 -5.92 1.85
C ARG A 243 -21.50 -5.43 2.32
N ALA A 244 -22.10 -6.12 3.29
CA ALA A 244 -23.38 -5.75 3.87
C ALA A 244 -23.32 -4.36 4.52
N ARG A 245 -22.23 -4.05 5.24
CA ARG A 245 -21.99 -2.72 5.83
C ARG A 245 -21.85 -1.62 4.79
N LEU A 246 -21.29 -1.94 3.62
CA LEU A 246 -21.15 -1.02 2.49
C LEU A 246 -22.39 -0.97 1.59
N GLY A 247 -23.43 -1.77 1.88
CA GLY A 247 -24.65 -1.84 1.08
C GLY A 247 -24.43 -2.38 -0.33
N VAL A 248 -23.43 -3.25 -0.54
CA VAL A 248 -23.13 -3.88 -1.84
C VAL A 248 -23.24 -5.38 -1.77
N GLU A 249 -23.64 -6.01 -2.88
CA GLU A 249 -23.70 -7.48 -2.98
C GLU A 249 -22.32 -8.09 -3.21
N ASN A 250 -21.53 -7.48 -4.10
CA ASN A 250 -20.17 -7.87 -4.45
C ASN A 250 -19.35 -6.66 -4.91
N PHE A 251 -18.07 -6.88 -5.22
CA PHE A 251 -17.16 -5.85 -5.72
C PHE A 251 -16.78 -6.04 -7.19
N ALA A 252 -17.50 -6.88 -7.95
CA ALA A 252 -17.10 -7.31 -9.29
C ALA A 252 -16.94 -6.14 -10.28
N SER A 253 -17.70 -5.06 -10.11
CA SER A 253 -17.59 -3.81 -10.90
C SER A 253 -16.81 -2.69 -10.20
N GLY A 254 -16.13 -3.01 -9.11
CA GLY A 254 -15.61 -2.03 -8.15
C GLY A 254 -16.70 -1.39 -7.29
N HIS A 255 -16.26 -0.55 -6.35
CA HIS A 255 -17.10 0.23 -5.45
C HIS A 255 -16.39 1.53 -5.10
N VAL A 256 -17.12 2.63 -5.00
CA VAL A 256 -16.57 3.92 -4.55
C VAL A 256 -17.58 4.59 -3.63
N SER A 257 -17.12 4.92 -2.43
CA SER A 257 -17.79 5.77 -1.45
C SER A 257 -16.78 6.71 -0.80
N THR A 258 -17.24 7.60 0.09
CA THR A 258 -16.42 8.63 0.72
C THR A 258 -15.23 8.09 1.51
N GLY A 259 -15.38 6.93 2.17
CA GLY A 259 -14.35 6.31 3.02
C GLY A 259 -13.81 4.98 2.49
N PHE A 260 -14.41 4.42 1.44
CA PHE A 260 -14.07 3.08 0.97
C PHE A 260 -14.14 2.98 -0.55
N SER A 261 -13.05 2.57 -1.19
CA SER A 261 -13.02 2.34 -2.63
C SER A 261 -12.32 1.05 -2.99
N VAL A 262 -12.97 0.24 -3.82
CA VAL A 262 -12.40 -0.94 -4.47
C VAL A 262 -12.41 -0.69 -5.96
N ARG A 263 -11.24 -0.79 -6.59
CA ARG A 263 -11.11 -0.69 -8.04
C ARG A 263 -10.64 -2.04 -8.54
N VAL A 264 -11.36 -2.59 -9.50
CA VAL A 264 -10.83 -3.73 -10.25
C VAL A 264 -9.68 -3.21 -11.09
N TYR A 265 -8.52 -3.84 -10.96
CA TYR A 265 -7.44 -3.63 -11.90
C TYR A 265 -7.89 -4.19 -13.23
N GLU A 266 -8.44 -3.28 -14.01
CA GLU A 266 -8.67 -3.50 -15.41
C GLU A 266 -7.52 -2.80 -16.09
N HIS A 267 -6.65 -3.62 -16.66
CA HIS A 267 -5.95 -3.08 -17.79
C HIS A 267 -6.93 -3.02 -18.98
N ASP A 268 -7.83 -4.02 -19.10
CA ASP A 268 -8.54 -4.58 -20.27
C ASP A 268 -9.85 -3.94 -20.69
N ARG A 269 -9.87 -2.63 -20.95
CA ARG A 269 -9.63 -2.13 -22.32
C ARG A 269 -8.30 -2.56 -23.00
N TRP A 270 -7.18 -2.71 -22.29
CA TRP A 270 -5.83 -3.15 -22.71
C TRP A 270 -5.71 -4.40 -23.59
N ILE A 271 -6.47 -5.47 -23.39
CA ILE A 271 -6.42 -6.70 -24.20
C ILE A 271 -7.69 -6.89 -25.02
N ALA A 272 -8.83 -6.29 -24.65
CA ALA A 272 -9.87 -6.03 -25.64
C ALA A 272 -9.30 -5.26 -26.87
N ARG A 273 -8.26 -4.42 -26.67
CA ARG A 273 -7.38 -3.81 -27.69
C ARG A 273 -6.26 -4.72 -28.24
N ARG A 274 -5.87 -5.78 -27.54
CA ARG A 274 -4.77 -6.70 -27.91
C ARG A 274 -5.26 -7.93 -28.69
N ALA A 275 -6.53 -8.33 -28.53
CA ALA A 275 -7.17 -9.43 -29.26
C ALA A 275 -7.90 -9.00 -30.55
N GLU A 276 -8.38 -7.75 -30.68
CA GLU A 276 -8.79 -7.19 -31.99
C GLU A 276 -7.59 -7.16 -32.98
N ARG A 277 -6.40 -6.88 -32.46
CA ARG A 277 -5.11 -6.90 -33.19
C ARG A 277 -4.70 -8.29 -33.67
N ALA A 278 -4.96 -9.34 -32.89
CA ALA A 278 -4.63 -10.70 -33.30
C ALA A 278 -5.53 -11.18 -34.46
N LEU A 279 -6.79 -10.73 -34.53
CA LEU A 279 -7.79 -11.14 -35.53
C LEU A 279 -7.69 -10.42 -36.92
N ARG A 280 -7.10 -9.20 -37.04
CA ARG A 280 -6.82 -8.52 -38.34
C ARG A 280 -5.60 -9.06 -39.09
N VAL A 281 -4.61 -9.54 -38.33
CA VAL A 281 -3.39 -10.10 -38.90
C VAL A 281 -3.67 -11.44 -39.57
N LEU A 282 -4.61 -12.21 -39.04
CA LEU A 282 -5.04 -13.49 -39.60
C LEU A 282 -5.96 -13.36 -40.84
N SER A 283 -6.51 -12.17 -41.15
CA SER A 283 -7.49 -11.96 -42.23
C SER A 283 -6.97 -11.25 -43.50
N ARG A 284 -5.71 -10.77 -43.53
CA ARG A 284 -5.01 -10.22 -44.73
C ARG A 284 -3.91 -11.14 -45.29
N GLY A 285 -3.74 -12.33 -44.72
CA GLY A 285 -2.56 -13.17 -44.93
C GLY A 285 -2.83 -14.60 -45.43
N VAL A 286 -4.06 -14.93 -45.83
CA VAL A 286 -4.35 -16.21 -46.52
C VAL A 286 -4.75 -15.88 -47.96
N PRO A 287 -4.01 -16.35 -48.98
CA PRO A 287 -4.18 -15.95 -50.37
C PRO A 287 -5.43 -16.59 -50.98
N VAL A 288 -6.14 -15.85 -51.81
CA VAL A 288 -7.15 -16.41 -52.71
C VAL A 288 -6.54 -16.42 -54.12
N ALA A 289 -6.44 -17.64 -54.66
CA ALA A 289 -5.82 -18.09 -55.92
C ALA A 289 -4.32 -18.40 -55.82
#